data_AF-A0A9D5GST0-F1
#
_entry.id   AF-A0A9D5GST0-F1
#
_cell.length_a   1.000
_cell.length_b   1.000
_cell.length_c   1.000
_cell.angle_alpha   90.00
_cell.angle_beta   90.00
_cell.angle_gamma   90.00
#
_symmetry.space_group_name_H-M   'P 1'
#
loop_
_entity.id
_entity.type
_entity.pdbx_description
1 polymer ?
#
loop_
_entity_poly.entity_id
_entity_poly.type
_entity_poly.pdbx_seq_one_letter_code
_entity_poly.pdbx_strand_id
1 'polypeptide(L)'
;MKVAMTKCSEGEFLPLFKSAEHFIFLVFGLSQRPSNTQNSFFYRLANMYYFGLDHWGEGETTIEKVIEDVDWTVQGETGEGDDYVYHGWFDLEKFSNYVKDQYNKGEGFYTWNGLGYFLFEYELYLQGKANGNQKVSWTDFNKRKKEDTIEHIYPQTPEDKCWTSFFDKHTKKERKILLNTLGNLVLLGHSKNAELQNKCFDFKKKHKNKDGNEVGFFNGSYSEIEVSSYDNWTPAEIENRGKKMLSFLEERWNIDFEGWEIKKEDLLNLNFLKKETIGEG
;
A
#
# COMPACT_ATOMS: atom_id res chain seq x y z
N MET A 1 -18.33 18.36 0.38
CA MET A 1 -17.70 18.36 1.71
C MET A 1 -18.30 19.40 2.67
N LYS A 2 -18.19 20.72 2.43
CA LYS A 2 -18.83 21.76 3.30
C LYS A 2 -20.35 21.59 3.50
N VAL A 3 -21.04 21.14 2.45
CA VAL A 3 -22.50 20.94 2.41
C VAL A 3 -22.97 19.82 3.34
N ALA A 4 -22.21 18.74 3.43
CA ALA A 4 -22.64 17.56 4.16
C ALA A 4 -22.43 17.71 5.67
N MET A 5 -21.38 18.46 6.07
CA MET A 5 -21.18 18.85 7.48
C MET A 5 -22.29 19.76 8.03
N THR A 6 -23.11 20.37 7.16
CA THR A 6 -24.29 21.15 7.58
C THR A 6 -25.59 20.34 7.61
N LYS A 7 -25.61 19.12 7.06
CA LYS A 7 -26.82 18.29 6.91
C LYS A 7 -26.79 16.96 7.69
N CYS A 8 -25.62 16.45 8.09
CA CYS A 8 -25.49 15.16 8.76
C CYS A 8 -24.60 15.23 10.01
N SER A 9 -24.80 14.28 10.92
CA SER A 9 -23.92 14.04 12.07
C SER A 9 -22.60 13.37 11.64
N GLU A 10 -21.57 13.45 12.50
CA GLU A 10 -20.27 12.84 12.22
C GLU A 10 -20.34 11.32 12.00
N GLY A 11 -21.25 10.63 12.72
CA GLY A 11 -21.46 9.19 12.58
C GLY A 11 -22.04 8.77 11.23
N GLU A 12 -22.85 9.62 10.60
CA GLU A 12 -23.43 9.39 9.26
C GLU A 12 -22.43 9.70 8.15
N PHE A 13 -21.41 10.51 8.44
CA PHE A 13 -20.45 11.00 7.44
C PHE A 13 -19.21 10.11 7.28
N LEU A 14 -18.84 9.38 8.33
CA LEU A 14 -17.68 8.47 8.31
C LEU A 14 -17.78 7.39 7.21
N PRO A 15 -18.93 6.71 6.99
CA PRO A 15 -19.07 5.74 5.90
C PRO A 15 -18.83 6.36 4.51
N LEU A 16 -19.30 7.59 4.28
CA LEU A 16 -19.04 8.30 3.03
C LEU A 16 -17.56 8.60 2.83
N PHE A 17 -16.83 8.97 3.87
CA PHE A 17 -15.38 9.15 3.77
C PHE A 17 -14.65 7.85 3.42
N LYS A 18 -15.07 6.72 3.99
CA LYS A 18 -14.52 5.41 3.64
C LYS A 18 -14.78 5.06 2.18
N SER A 19 -16.00 5.24 1.71
CA SER A 19 -16.37 5.00 0.30
C SER A 19 -15.58 5.91 -0.66
N ALA A 20 -15.45 7.20 -0.33
CA ALA A 20 -14.63 8.13 -1.11
C ALA A 20 -13.14 7.77 -1.10
N GLU A 21 -12.60 7.33 0.03
CA GLU A 21 -11.23 6.86 0.17
C GLU A 21 -10.99 5.59 -0.66
N HIS A 22 -11.90 4.61 -0.60
CA HIS A 22 -11.87 3.41 -1.42
C HIS A 22 -11.85 3.78 -2.91
N PHE A 23 -12.72 4.69 -3.35
CA PHE A 23 -12.70 5.16 -4.74
C PHE A 23 -11.34 5.76 -5.09
N ILE A 24 -10.83 6.72 -4.30
CA ILE A 24 -9.56 7.39 -4.57
C ILE A 24 -8.41 6.38 -4.67
N PHE A 25 -8.30 5.48 -3.70
CA PHE A 25 -7.19 4.55 -3.64
C PHE A 25 -7.30 3.42 -4.67
N LEU A 26 -8.47 2.78 -4.80
CA LEU A 26 -8.66 1.65 -5.72
C LEU A 26 -8.63 2.12 -7.18
N VAL A 27 -9.31 3.23 -7.50
CA VAL A 27 -9.46 3.70 -8.88
C VAL A 27 -8.22 4.47 -9.34
N PHE A 28 -7.71 5.42 -8.55
CA PHE A 28 -6.54 6.20 -8.94
C PHE A 28 -5.22 5.55 -8.51
N GLY A 29 -5.15 5.05 -7.28
CA GLY A 29 -3.93 4.51 -6.68
C GLY A 29 -3.56 3.11 -7.21
N LEU A 30 -4.50 2.18 -7.29
CA LEU A 30 -4.23 0.82 -7.80
C LEU A 30 -4.45 0.72 -9.31
N SER A 31 -5.64 1.09 -9.78
CA SER A 31 -6.03 0.88 -11.18
C SER A 31 -5.40 1.88 -12.16
N GLN A 32 -4.61 2.84 -11.65
CA GLN A 32 -3.91 3.87 -12.43
C GLN A 32 -4.85 4.67 -13.36
N ARG A 33 -6.12 4.83 -12.99
CA ARG A 33 -7.06 5.63 -13.77
C ARG A 33 -6.69 7.12 -13.66
N PRO A 34 -6.93 7.92 -14.71
CA PRO A 34 -6.74 9.37 -14.64
C PRO A 34 -7.50 10.01 -13.48
N SER A 35 -6.92 11.03 -12.85
CA SER A 35 -7.50 11.73 -11.70
C SER A 35 -8.81 12.49 -11.99
N ASN A 36 -9.19 12.60 -13.27
CA ASN A 36 -10.46 13.18 -13.70
C ASN A 36 -11.57 12.14 -13.93
N THR A 37 -11.28 10.85 -13.75
CA THR A 37 -12.25 9.76 -13.89
C THR A 37 -13.42 10.01 -12.94
N GLN A 38 -14.64 9.99 -13.50
CA GLN A 38 -15.90 10.20 -12.77
C GLN A 38 -16.10 11.58 -12.11
N ASN A 39 -15.29 12.60 -12.43
CA ASN A 39 -15.52 13.96 -11.91
C ASN A 39 -16.95 14.47 -12.15
N SER A 40 -17.47 14.33 -13.37
CA SER A 40 -18.84 14.75 -13.71
C SER A 40 -19.90 14.00 -12.90
N PHE A 41 -19.66 12.72 -12.60
CA PHE A 41 -20.53 11.92 -11.74
C PHE A 41 -20.54 12.46 -10.31
N PHE A 42 -19.36 12.71 -9.72
CA PHE A 42 -19.29 13.27 -8.37
C PHE A 42 -19.88 14.68 -8.27
N TYR A 43 -19.70 15.53 -9.28
CA TYR A 43 -20.34 16.85 -9.32
C TYR A 43 -21.87 16.75 -9.33
N ARG A 44 -22.41 15.82 -10.12
CA ARG A 44 -23.84 15.55 -10.16
C ARG A 44 -24.35 14.99 -8.83
N LEU A 45 -23.65 14.03 -8.25
CA LEU A 45 -24.03 13.41 -6.98
C LEU A 45 -24.03 14.41 -5.82
N ALA A 46 -23.01 15.29 -5.77
CA ALA A 46 -22.95 16.38 -4.80
C ALA A 46 -24.08 17.41 -5.00
N ASN A 47 -24.46 17.70 -6.25
CA ASN A 47 -25.57 18.60 -6.58
C ASN A 47 -26.91 17.99 -6.14
N MET A 48 -27.16 16.73 -6.47
CA MET A 48 -28.35 15.96 -6.06
C MET A 48 -28.52 15.97 -4.54
N TYR A 49 -27.48 15.61 -3.79
CA TYR A 49 -27.50 15.63 -2.33
C TYR A 49 -27.67 17.05 -1.73
N TYR A 50 -27.06 18.08 -2.35
CA TYR A 50 -27.22 19.47 -1.90
C TYR A 50 -28.68 19.93 -2.01
N PHE A 51 -29.30 19.71 -3.17
CA PHE A 51 -30.66 20.19 -3.46
C PHE A 51 -31.76 19.22 -3.00
N GLY A 52 -31.40 18.02 -2.52
CA GLY A 52 -32.39 17.00 -2.15
C GLY A 52 -33.15 16.50 -3.38
N LEU A 53 -32.44 16.27 -4.48
CA LEU A 53 -32.97 15.79 -5.75
C LEU A 53 -32.46 14.37 -6.01
N ASP A 54 -33.31 13.48 -6.49
CA ASP A 54 -32.93 12.19 -7.07
C ASP A 54 -32.56 12.35 -8.56
N HIS A 55 -32.31 11.24 -9.25
CA HIS A 55 -31.96 11.29 -10.68
C HIS A 55 -33.06 11.88 -11.57
N TRP A 56 -34.31 11.86 -11.12
CA TRP A 56 -35.46 12.38 -11.85
C TRP A 56 -35.86 13.78 -11.41
N GLY A 57 -35.28 14.29 -10.32
CA GLY A 57 -35.59 15.60 -9.75
C GLY A 57 -36.87 15.63 -8.91
N GLU A 58 -37.39 14.46 -8.53
CA GLU A 58 -38.68 14.31 -7.84
C GLU A 58 -38.54 13.71 -6.43
N GLY A 59 -37.42 13.05 -6.13
CA GLY A 59 -37.11 12.44 -4.84
C GLY A 59 -35.92 13.07 -4.10
N GLU A 60 -35.60 12.57 -2.92
CA GLU A 60 -34.44 13.01 -2.12
C GLU A 60 -33.25 12.05 -2.28
N THR A 61 -32.05 12.57 -2.53
CA THR A 61 -30.82 11.78 -2.48
C THR A 61 -30.27 11.78 -1.06
N THR A 62 -30.33 10.62 -0.40
CA THR A 62 -29.78 10.43 0.95
C THR A 62 -28.27 10.16 0.89
N ILE A 63 -27.59 10.23 2.04
CA ILE A 63 -26.16 9.95 2.12
C ILE A 63 -25.86 8.46 1.84
N GLU A 64 -26.77 7.57 2.23
CA GLU A 64 -26.69 6.14 1.94
C GLU A 64 -26.71 5.91 0.43
N LYS A 65 -27.60 6.61 -0.29
CA LYS A 65 -27.65 6.49 -1.74
C LYS A 65 -26.38 7.00 -2.42
N VAL A 66 -25.80 8.09 -1.90
CA VAL A 66 -24.50 8.59 -2.34
C VAL A 66 -23.42 7.52 -2.15
N ILE A 67 -23.37 6.87 -0.99
CA ILE A 67 -22.39 5.81 -0.69
C ILE A 67 -22.57 4.64 -1.66
N GLU A 68 -23.80 4.14 -1.82
CA GLU A 68 -24.12 3.06 -2.75
C GLU A 68 -23.66 3.37 -4.17
N ASP A 69 -23.94 4.58 -4.67
CA ASP A 69 -23.57 4.96 -6.03
C ASP A 69 -22.04 5.08 -6.19
N VAL A 70 -21.31 5.53 -5.16
CA VAL A 70 -19.84 5.57 -5.18
C VAL A 70 -19.25 4.16 -5.13
N ASP A 71 -19.72 3.31 -4.23
CA ASP A 71 -19.25 1.93 -4.10
C ASP A 71 -19.56 1.12 -5.38
N TRP A 72 -20.75 1.31 -5.95
CA TRP A 72 -21.10 0.74 -7.26
C TRP A 72 -20.22 1.27 -8.38
N THR A 73 -19.79 2.53 -8.33
CA THR A 73 -18.83 3.06 -9.32
C THR A 73 -17.46 2.38 -9.20
N VAL A 74 -17.04 1.98 -8.00
CA VAL A 74 -15.78 1.25 -7.80
C VAL A 74 -15.90 -0.18 -8.33
N GLN A 75 -16.88 -0.95 -7.83
CA GLN A 75 -16.99 -2.39 -8.08
C GLN A 75 -17.84 -2.72 -9.31
N GLY A 76 -18.97 -2.04 -9.52
CA GLY A 76 -19.81 -2.13 -10.71
C GLY A 76 -20.23 -3.55 -11.10
N GLU A 77 -20.31 -4.45 -10.13
CA GLU A 77 -20.71 -5.84 -10.35
C GLU A 77 -22.22 -5.92 -10.62
N THR A 78 -22.58 -6.65 -11.68
CA THR A 78 -23.97 -6.90 -12.07
C THR A 78 -24.12 -8.32 -12.62
N GLY A 79 -25.26 -8.97 -12.36
CA GLY A 79 -25.51 -10.35 -12.79
C GLY A 79 -24.78 -11.41 -11.93
N GLU A 80 -25.04 -12.69 -12.21
CA GLU A 80 -24.41 -13.85 -11.55
C GLU A 80 -24.13 -14.94 -12.59
N GLY A 81 -23.11 -15.78 -12.35
CA GLY A 81 -22.77 -16.90 -13.24
C GLY A 81 -22.44 -16.45 -14.66
N ASP A 82 -23.12 -17.04 -15.66
CA ASP A 82 -22.90 -16.73 -17.08
C ASP A 82 -23.36 -15.31 -17.49
N ASP A 83 -24.19 -14.65 -16.67
CA ASP A 83 -24.70 -13.29 -16.91
C ASP A 83 -23.88 -12.21 -16.17
N TYR A 84 -22.77 -12.59 -15.52
CA TYR A 84 -21.93 -11.63 -14.79
C TYR A 84 -21.26 -10.62 -15.74
N VAL A 85 -21.46 -9.33 -15.44
CA VAL A 85 -20.83 -8.22 -16.16
C VAL A 85 -20.22 -7.25 -15.15
N TYR A 86 -18.93 -6.96 -15.35
CA TYR A 86 -18.17 -6.01 -14.56
C TYR A 86 -18.18 -4.61 -15.20
N HIS A 87 -18.72 -3.63 -14.48
CA HIS A 87 -18.77 -2.22 -14.88
C HIS A 87 -17.93 -1.29 -13.99
N GLY A 88 -17.21 -1.85 -13.02
CA GLY A 88 -16.40 -1.10 -12.07
C GLY A 88 -15.25 -0.34 -12.70
N TRP A 89 -14.83 0.73 -12.02
CA TRP A 89 -13.63 1.48 -12.40
C TRP A 89 -12.34 0.92 -11.80
N PHE A 90 -12.47 0.15 -10.71
CA PHE A 90 -11.38 -0.64 -10.17
C PHE A 90 -10.97 -1.73 -11.17
N ASP A 91 -9.70 -2.07 -11.22
CA ASP A 91 -9.14 -3.02 -12.19
C ASP A 91 -7.80 -3.53 -11.65
N LEU A 92 -7.84 -4.73 -11.06
CA LEU A 92 -6.65 -5.33 -10.46
C LEU A 92 -5.64 -5.79 -11.52
N GLU A 93 -6.12 -6.16 -12.72
CA GLU A 93 -5.24 -6.53 -13.84
C GLU A 93 -4.41 -5.32 -14.29
N LYS A 94 -5.01 -4.12 -14.36
CA LYS A 94 -4.27 -2.88 -14.61
C LYS A 94 -3.20 -2.61 -13.56
N PHE A 95 -3.52 -2.84 -12.29
CA PHE A 95 -2.52 -2.70 -11.22
C PHE A 95 -1.36 -3.68 -11.41
N SER A 96 -1.67 -4.95 -11.67
CA SER A 96 -0.67 -6.00 -11.92
C SER A 96 0.23 -5.67 -13.11
N ASN A 97 -0.36 -5.23 -14.23
CA ASN A 97 0.37 -4.82 -15.42
C ASN A 97 1.25 -3.59 -15.17
N TYR A 98 0.75 -2.60 -14.41
CA TYR A 98 1.53 -1.44 -14.00
C TYR A 98 2.76 -1.85 -13.18
N VAL A 99 2.57 -2.64 -12.12
CA VAL A 99 3.66 -3.10 -11.24
C VAL A 99 4.70 -3.91 -12.03
N LYS A 100 4.25 -4.79 -12.95
CA LYS A 100 5.12 -5.55 -13.84
C LYS A 100 5.97 -4.64 -14.73
N ASP A 101 5.39 -3.58 -15.30
CA ASP A 101 6.12 -2.58 -16.08
C ASP A 101 7.17 -1.84 -15.21
N GLN A 102 6.82 -1.47 -13.98
CA GLN A 102 7.78 -0.84 -13.05
C GLN A 102 8.95 -1.79 -12.72
N TYR A 103 8.71 -3.09 -12.54
CA TYR A 103 9.80 -4.05 -12.36
C TYR A 103 10.68 -4.19 -13.60
N ASN A 104 10.12 -4.15 -14.80
CA ASN A 104 10.91 -4.18 -16.04
C ASN A 104 11.83 -2.96 -16.17
N LYS A 105 11.43 -1.82 -15.62
CA LYS A 105 12.24 -0.59 -15.49
C LYS A 105 13.23 -0.63 -14.32
N GLY A 106 13.16 -1.65 -13.46
CA GLY A 106 13.99 -1.77 -12.27
C GLY A 106 13.53 -0.86 -11.12
N GLU A 107 12.28 -0.41 -11.12
CA GLU A 107 11.71 0.53 -10.15
C GLU A 107 10.72 -0.14 -9.18
N GLY A 108 10.06 -1.23 -9.61
CA GLY A 108 9.18 -2.06 -8.78
C GLY A 108 8.08 -1.28 -8.04
N PHE A 109 7.77 -1.70 -6.81
CA PHE A 109 6.81 -0.99 -5.96
C PHE A 109 7.32 0.37 -5.50
N TYR A 110 8.63 0.62 -5.52
CA TYR A 110 9.15 1.88 -5.01
C TYR A 110 8.50 3.05 -5.77
N THR A 111 8.34 3.02 -7.09
CA THR A 111 7.73 4.12 -7.87
C THR A 111 6.21 4.15 -7.89
N TRP A 112 5.53 3.18 -7.25
CA TRP A 112 4.07 3.18 -7.15
C TRP A 112 3.57 4.44 -6.42
N ASN A 113 2.75 5.24 -7.10
CA ASN A 113 2.18 6.48 -6.56
C ASN A 113 1.33 6.27 -5.29
N GLY A 114 0.71 5.10 -5.13
CA GLY A 114 -0.05 4.73 -3.93
C GLY A 114 0.81 4.22 -2.76
N LEU A 115 2.11 4.00 -2.95
CA LEU A 115 2.98 3.36 -1.96
C LEU A 115 2.98 4.09 -0.61
N GLY A 116 3.12 5.41 -0.61
CA GLY A 116 3.21 6.18 0.63
C GLY A 116 1.94 6.06 1.48
N TYR A 117 0.78 6.16 0.84
CA TYR A 117 -0.50 5.98 1.51
C TYR A 117 -0.69 4.53 2.00
N PHE A 118 -0.35 3.54 1.17
CA PHE A 118 -0.40 2.14 1.54
C PHE A 118 0.47 1.83 2.78
N LEU A 119 1.72 2.31 2.80
CA LEU A 119 2.62 2.09 3.94
C LEU A 119 2.12 2.78 5.21
N PHE A 120 1.45 3.93 5.09
CA PHE A 120 0.84 4.61 6.22
C PHE A 120 -0.37 3.85 6.77
N GLU A 121 -1.25 3.33 5.91
CA GLU A 121 -2.35 2.47 6.34
C GLU A 121 -1.83 1.17 6.99
N TYR A 122 -0.72 0.61 6.48
CA TYR A 122 -0.07 -0.54 7.10
C TYR A 122 0.51 -0.21 8.49
N GLU A 123 1.08 0.98 8.67
CA GLU A 123 1.52 1.48 9.98
C GLU A 123 0.35 1.59 10.96
N LEU A 124 -0.80 2.13 10.53
CA LEU A 124 -2.00 2.23 11.37
C LEU A 124 -2.56 0.85 11.74
N TYR A 125 -2.52 -0.11 10.80
CA TYR A 125 -2.90 -1.49 11.07
C TYR A 125 -2.02 -2.14 12.15
N LEU A 126 -0.70 -1.98 12.04
CA LEU A 126 0.23 -2.51 13.04
C LEU A 126 0.07 -1.80 14.39
N GLN A 127 -0.17 -0.48 14.39
CA GLN A 127 -0.50 0.29 15.58
C GLN A 127 -1.73 -0.29 16.30
N GLY A 128 -2.81 -0.55 15.55
CA GLY A 128 -4.04 -1.13 16.07
C GLY A 128 -3.80 -2.51 16.69
N LYS A 129 -3.02 -3.37 16.01
CA LYS A 129 -2.64 -4.69 16.55
C LYS A 129 -1.83 -4.61 17.84
N ALA A 130 -1.00 -3.58 17.99
CA ALA A 130 -0.19 -3.35 19.19
C ALA A 130 -0.96 -2.67 20.34
N ASN A 131 -2.20 -2.20 20.10
CA ASN A 131 -2.92 -1.30 21.01
C ASN A 131 -2.07 -0.10 21.46
N GLY A 132 -1.27 0.42 20.53
CA GLY A 132 -0.22 1.38 20.85
C GLY A 132 -0.59 2.82 20.52
N ASN A 133 0.16 3.76 21.11
CA ASN A 133 0.02 5.19 20.83
C ASN A 133 0.48 5.53 19.41
N GLN A 134 0.01 6.65 18.87
CA GLN A 134 0.40 7.13 17.56
C GLN A 134 1.91 7.45 17.52
N LYS A 135 2.64 6.81 16.60
CA LYS A 135 4.07 7.03 16.37
C LYS A 135 4.36 7.88 15.14
N VAL A 136 3.45 7.88 14.17
CA VAL A 136 3.57 8.59 12.89
C VAL A 136 2.29 9.36 12.63
N SER A 137 2.40 10.62 12.21
CA SER A 137 1.26 11.42 11.74
C SER A 137 1.26 11.51 10.21
N TRP A 138 0.07 11.46 9.60
CA TRP A 138 -0.07 11.65 8.16
C TRP A 138 0.47 13.02 7.73
N THR A 139 0.19 14.06 8.52
CA THR A 139 0.62 15.43 8.22
C THR A 139 2.13 15.56 8.14
N ASP A 140 2.88 14.88 9.02
CA ASP A 140 4.34 14.91 9.03
C ASP A 140 4.95 13.95 8.01
N PHE A 141 4.31 12.81 7.77
CA PHE A 141 4.71 11.85 6.75
C PHE A 141 4.57 12.46 5.35
N ASN A 142 3.40 13.01 5.00
CA ASN A 142 3.10 13.50 3.66
C ASN A 142 3.80 14.82 3.29
N LYS A 143 4.33 15.57 4.26
CA LYS A 143 5.13 16.79 4.01
C LYS A 143 6.59 16.49 3.64
N ARG A 144 7.09 15.32 4.02
CA ARG A 144 8.50 14.94 3.80
C ARG A 144 8.65 14.28 2.43
N LYS A 145 9.88 14.30 1.92
CA LYS A 145 10.18 13.58 0.68
C LYS A 145 10.09 12.09 0.91
N LYS A 146 9.74 11.37 -0.16
CA LYS A 146 9.63 9.91 -0.13
C LYS A 146 10.94 9.25 0.31
N GLU A 147 12.07 9.79 -0.15
CA GLU A 147 13.41 9.30 0.19
C GLU A 147 13.76 9.50 1.67
N ASP A 148 13.04 10.38 2.39
CA ASP A 148 13.24 10.61 3.83
C ASP A 148 12.28 9.79 4.70
N THR A 149 11.28 9.17 4.08
CA THR A 149 10.14 8.52 4.75
C THR A 149 10.02 7.04 4.46
N ILE A 150 10.62 6.56 3.36
CA ILE A 150 10.64 5.15 2.97
C ILE A 150 12.10 4.69 2.88
N GLU A 151 12.45 3.72 3.71
CA GLU A 151 13.77 3.09 3.70
C GLU A 151 13.74 1.75 2.99
N HIS A 152 14.85 1.45 2.32
CA HIS A 152 15.14 0.12 1.78
C HIS A 152 15.90 -0.68 2.84
N ILE A 153 15.32 -1.78 3.32
CA ILE A 153 15.96 -2.58 4.38
C ILE A 153 17.24 -3.22 3.82
N TYR A 154 17.12 -4.03 2.76
CA TYR A 154 18.23 -4.37 1.85
C TYR A 154 18.54 -3.14 0.99
N PRO A 155 19.75 -2.55 1.08
CA PRO A 155 20.02 -1.22 0.56
C PRO A 155 20.33 -1.19 -0.93
N GLN A 156 20.27 0.01 -1.53
CA GLN A 156 20.56 0.23 -2.95
C GLN A 156 22.02 -0.05 -3.33
N THR A 157 22.95 0.12 -2.38
CA THR A 157 24.38 -0.17 -2.56
C THR A 157 24.87 -1.14 -1.47
N PRO A 158 24.58 -2.44 -1.62
CA PRO A 158 24.86 -3.47 -0.60
C PRO A 158 26.25 -4.10 -0.78
N GLU A 159 27.29 -3.35 -0.44
CA GLU A 159 28.69 -3.81 -0.61
C GLU A 159 29.20 -4.67 0.57
N ASP A 160 28.58 -4.53 1.75
CA ASP A 160 28.99 -5.24 2.95
C ASP A 160 28.69 -6.74 2.87
N LYS A 161 29.59 -7.56 3.47
CA LYS A 161 29.47 -9.03 3.51
C LYS A 161 28.14 -9.54 4.06
N CYS A 162 27.55 -8.82 5.01
CA CYS A 162 26.25 -9.17 5.58
C CYS A 162 25.13 -9.20 4.52
N TRP A 163 25.25 -8.42 3.45
CA TRP A 163 24.31 -8.41 2.34
C TRP A 163 24.75 -9.37 1.24
N THR A 164 26.00 -9.27 0.77
CA THR A 164 26.48 -10.10 -0.34
C THR A 164 26.36 -11.60 -0.05
N SER A 165 26.51 -12.02 1.20
CA SER A 165 26.34 -13.44 1.60
C SER A 165 24.95 -14.02 1.29
N PHE A 166 23.89 -13.21 1.34
CA PHE A 166 22.52 -13.67 1.05
C PHE A 166 22.06 -13.37 -0.37
N PHE A 167 22.57 -12.29 -0.97
CA PHE A 167 22.02 -11.73 -2.19
C PHE A 167 22.86 -11.98 -3.45
N ASP A 168 24.19 -12.21 -3.35
CA ASP A 168 25.05 -12.33 -4.54
C ASP A 168 24.83 -13.60 -5.36
N LYS A 169 24.18 -14.62 -4.78
CA LYS A 169 23.70 -15.80 -5.51
C LYS A 169 22.66 -15.46 -6.58
N HIS A 170 21.94 -14.35 -6.43
CA HIS A 170 20.95 -13.88 -7.40
C HIS A 170 21.58 -12.97 -8.44
N THR A 171 21.05 -12.98 -9.66
CA THR A 171 21.48 -12.09 -10.74
C THR A 171 21.22 -10.62 -10.41
N LYS A 172 21.89 -9.69 -11.11
CA LYS A 172 21.65 -8.24 -10.96
C LYS A 172 20.17 -7.86 -11.13
N LYS A 173 19.46 -8.53 -12.05
CA LYS A 173 18.04 -8.29 -12.31
C LYS A 173 17.18 -8.73 -11.11
N GLU A 174 17.42 -9.92 -10.60
CA GLU A 174 16.70 -10.46 -9.42
C GLU A 174 16.97 -9.63 -8.16
N ARG A 175 18.22 -9.20 -7.94
CA ARG A 175 18.55 -8.27 -6.84
C ARG A 175 17.83 -6.93 -6.98
N LYS A 176 17.64 -6.42 -8.20
CA LYS A 176 16.88 -5.18 -8.43
C LYS A 176 15.37 -5.36 -8.18
N ILE A 177 14.83 -6.55 -8.42
CA ILE A 177 13.46 -6.91 -8.05
C ILE A 177 13.32 -6.97 -6.52
N LEU A 178 14.22 -7.69 -5.83
CA LEU A 178 14.24 -7.79 -4.37
C LEU A 178 14.38 -6.43 -3.70
N LEU A 179 15.23 -5.55 -4.25
CA LEU A 179 15.42 -4.19 -3.76
C LEU A 179 14.11 -3.41 -3.72
N ASN A 180 13.35 -3.44 -4.82
CA ASN A 180 12.18 -2.58 -5.00
C ASN A 180 10.84 -3.31 -4.75
N THR A 181 10.86 -4.46 -4.09
CA THR A 181 9.62 -5.17 -3.75
C THR A 181 9.02 -4.64 -2.46
N LEU A 182 7.70 -4.79 -2.32
CA LEU A 182 6.94 -4.24 -1.21
C LEU A 182 7.50 -4.65 0.17
N GLY A 183 7.90 -5.91 0.29
CA GLY A 183 8.47 -6.46 1.53
C GLY A 183 9.76 -5.79 1.97
N ASN A 184 10.54 -5.19 1.07
CA ASN A 184 11.81 -4.52 1.39
C ASN A 184 11.66 -3.03 1.75
N LEU A 185 10.46 -2.47 1.63
CA LEU A 185 10.18 -1.05 1.85
C LEU A 185 9.55 -0.85 3.23
N VAL A 186 10.13 0.03 4.04
CA VAL A 186 9.66 0.33 5.40
C VAL A 186 9.40 1.81 5.60
N LEU A 187 8.28 2.14 6.23
CA LEU A 187 7.96 3.50 6.63
C LEU A 187 8.79 3.90 7.85
N LEU A 188 9.50 5.01 7.76
CA LEU A 188 10.27 5.59 8.86
C LEU A 188 9.45 6.61 9.66
N GLY A 189 9.41 6.42 10.98
CA GLY A 189 8.75 7.39 11.88
C GLY A 189 9.42 8.76 11.91
N HIS A 190 10.74 8.82 11.69
CA HIS A 190 11.54 10.06 11.68
C HIS A 190 12.59 10.02 10.57
N SER A 191 13.15 11.19 10.21
CA SER A 191 14.17 11.32 9.16
C SER A 191 15.55 10.81 9.63
N LYS A 192 15.65 9.51 9.91
CA LYS A 192 16.89 8.80 10.24
C LYS A 192 17.46 8.01 9.06
N ASN A 193 16.94 8.25 7.85
CA ASN A 193 17.34 7.46 6.68
C ASN A 193 18.84 7.61 6.36
N ALA A 194 19.38 8.82 6.55
CA ALA A 194 20.80 9.10 6.37
C ALA A 194 21.72 8.39 7.37
N GLU A 195 21.19 7.91 8.50
CA GLU A 195 21.96 7.13 9.49
C GLU A 195 21.98 5.64 9.15
N LEU A 196 20.88 5.12 8.58
CA LEU A 196 20.71 3.70 8.26
C LEU A 196 21.40 3.31 6.94
N GLN A 197 21.13 4.04 5.86
CA GLN A 197 21.73 3.88 4.52
C GLN A 197 22.09 2.42 4.15
N ASN A 198 23.37 2.15 3.87
CA ASN A 198 23.86 0.86 3.40
C ASN A 198 24.26 -0.10 4.54
N LYS A 199 24.05 0.30 5.80
CA LYS A 199 24.48 -0.47 6.96
C LYS A 199 23.81 -1.85 7.00
N CYS A 200 24.52 -2.83 7.56
CA CYS A 200 24.00 -4.17 7.80
C CYS A 200 22.71 -4.16 8.62
N PHE A 201 21.89 -5.20 8.42
CA PHE A 201 20.61 -5.33 9.09
C PHE A 201 20.70 -5.20 10.62
N ASP A 202 21.68 -5.83 11.27
CA ASP A 202 21.87 -5.72 12.73
C ASP A 202 22.02 -4.28 13.21
N PHE A 203 22.77 -3.46 12.47
CA PHE A 203 22.90 -2.04 12.78
C PHE A 203 21.56 -1.31 12.61
N LYS A 204 20.83 -1.61 11.52
CA LYS A 204 19.50 -1.01 11.28
C LYS A 204 18.50 -1.42 12.37
N LYS A 205 18.56 -2.67 12.84
CA LYS A 205 17.75 -3.17 13.97
C LYS A 205 18.03 -2.36 15.22
N LYS A 206 19.30 -2.27 15.61
CA LYS A 206 19.73 -1.64 16.86
C LYS A 206 21.20 -1.27 16.83
N HIS A 207 21.50 -0.01 17.11
CA HIS A 207 22.87 0.49 17.31
C HIS A 207 22.88 1.62 18.36
N LYS A 208 24.07 2.10 18.73
CA LYS A 208 24.22 3.28 19.58
C LYS A 208 24.44 4.52 18.72
N ASN A 209 23.67 5.57 18.97
CA ASN A 209 23.89 6.87 18.34
C ASN A 209 25.10 7.60 18.96
N LYS A 210 25.38 8.82 18.49
CA LYS A 210 26.50 9.66 18.99
C LYS A 210 26.43 9.98 20.49
N ASP A 211 25.22 9.99 21.06
CA ASP A 211 24.98 10.26 22.48
C ASP A 211 25.01 8.97 23.34
N GLY A 212 25.30 7.82 22.72
CA GLY A 212 25.36 6.52 23.41
C GLY A 212 24.01 5.85 23.64
N ASN A 213 22.92 6.46 23.16
CA ASN A 213 21.56 5.92 23.28
C ASN A 213 21.32 4.81 22.26
N GLU A 214 20.59 3.77 22.66
CA GLU A 214 20.19 2.70 21.75
C GLU A 214 19.05 3.18 20.84
N VAL A 215 19.30 3.15 19.54
CA VAL A 215 18.37 3.57 18.48
C VAL A 215 18.34 2.53 17.36
N GLY A 216 17.27 2.52 16.57
CA GLY A 216 17.16 1.66 15.41
C GLY A 216 15.71 1.43 15.03
N PHE A 217 15.45 0.33 14.34
CA PHE A 217 14.09 -0.09 14.01
C PHE A 217 13.29 -0.53 15.25
N PHE A 218 13.95 -1.12 16.24
CA PHE A 218 13.30 -1.68 17.43
C PHE A 218 12.50 -0.65 18.28
N ASN A 219 12.79 0.63 18.13
CA ASN A 219 12.08 1.72 18.81
C ASN A 219 11.49 2.77 17.84
N GLY A 220 11.41 2.45 16.55
CA GLY A 220 10.84 3.30 15.50
C GLY A 220 9.31 3.26 15.42
N SER A 221 8.79 3.44 14.20
CA SER A 221 7.40 3.19 13.79
C SER A 221 7.00 1.72 14.04
N TYR A 222 5.72 1.39 13.99
CA TYR A 222 5.28 -0.01 14.13
C TYR A 222 5.79 -0.90 12.99
N SER A 223 5.87 -0.36 11.77
CA SER A 223 6.49 -1.05 10.63
C SER A 223 7.97 -1.34 10.86
N GLU A 224 8.71 -0.39 11.45
CA GLU A 224 10.10 -0.62 11.84
C GLU A 224 10.22 -1.67 12.95
N ILE A 225 9.36 -1.60 13.97
CA ILE A 225 9.34 -2.58 15.07
C ILE A 225 9.07 -3.99 14.54
N GLU A 226 8.11 -4.15 13.63
CA GLU A 226 7.86 -5.42 12.94
C GLU A 226 9.15 -5.93 12.26
N VAL A 227 9.80 -5.09 11.45
CA VAL A 227 11.05 -5.45 10.76
C VAL A 227 12.15 -5.82 11.75
N SER A 228 12.24 -5.15 12.90
CA SER A 228 13.26 -5.45 13.91
C SER A 228 13.11 -6.81 14.59
N SER A 229 11.94 -7.45 14.47
CA SER A 229 11.66 -8.77 15.05
C SER A 229 12.29 -9.92 14.27
N TYR A 230 12.71 -9.70 13.02
CA TYR A 230 13.39 -10.70 12.21
C TYR A 230 14.84 -10.86 12.66
N ASP A 231 15.35 -12.09 12.67
CA ASP A 231 16.75 -12.36 13.02
C ASP A 231 17.71 -11.87 11.93
N ASN A 232 17.42 -12.22 10.67
CA ASN A 232 18.17 -11.83 9.49
C ASN A 232 17.24 -11.18 8.46
N TRP A 233 17.83 -10.57 7.43
CA TRP A 233 17.06 -10.00 6.32
C TRP A 233 17.53 -10.58 4.99
N THR A 234 16.87 -11.65 4.55
CA THR A 234 17.20 -12.39 3.34
C THR A 234 16.09 -12.27 2.29
N PRO A 235 16.29 -12.79 1.06
CA PRO A 235 15.23 -12.86 0.05
C PRO A 235 13.94 -13.54 0.55
N ALA A 236 14.03 -14.51 1.46
CA ALA A 236 12.88 -15.20 2.02
C ALA A 236 12.05 -14.29 2.93
N GLU A 237 12.68 -13.50 3.82
CA GLU A 237 11.98 -12.52 4.65
C GLU A 237 11.32 -11.43 3.81
N ILE A 238 11.99 -10.99 2.74
CA ILE A 238 11.44 -10.04 1.77
C ILE A 238 10.17 -10.60 1.11
N GLU A 239 10.18 -11.85 0.64
CA GLU A 239 9.01 -12.51 0.05
C GLU A 239 7.86 -12.62 1.07
N ASN A 240 8.16 -13.15 2.26
CA ASN A 240 7.17 -13.39 3.30
C ASN A 240 6.51 -12.09 3.77
N ARG A 241 7.31 -11.04 4.01
CA ARG A 241 6.76 -9.73 4.37
C ARG A 241 5.97 -9.12 3.23
N GLY A 242 6.43 -9.23 1.98
CA GLY A 242 5.69 -8.78 0.80
C GLY A 242 4.30 -9.41 0.70
N LYS A 243 4.19 -10.73 0.88
CA LYS A 243 2.90 -11.45 0.89
C LYS A 243 2.00 -11.04 2.04
N LYS A 244 2.58 -10.82 3.23
CA LYS A 244 1.84 -10.31 4.39
C LYS A 244 1.24 -8.93 4.10
N MET A 245 2.02 -8.03 3.49
CA MET A 245 1.57 -6.70 3.10
C MET A 245 0.50 -6.74 2.01
N LEU A 246 0.61 -7.63 1.01
CA LEU A 246 -0.45 -7.83 0.02
C LEU A 246 -1.72 -8.46 0.60
N SER A 247 -1.61 -9.28 1.64
CA SER A 247 -2.78 -9.80 2.35
C SER A 247 -3.46 -8.70 3.17
N PHE A 248 -2.68 -7.78 3.75
CA PHE A 248 -3.24 -6.55 4.32
C PHE A 248 -3.95 -5.69 3.27
N LEU A 249 -3.35 -5.51 2.07
CA LEU A 249 -3.98 -4.79 0.95
C LEU A 249 -5.34 -5.42 0.57
N GLU A 250 -5.38 -6.75 0.51
CA GLU A 250 -6.58 -7.51 0.22
C GLU A 250 -7.68 -7.26 1.27
N GLU A 251 -7.35 -7.45 2.54
CA GLU A 251 -8.28 -7.29 3.68
C GLU A 251 -8.77 -5.84 3.83
N ARG A 252 -7.86 -4.85 3.76
CA ARG A 252 -8.16 -3.45 4.09
C ARG A 252 -9.10 -2.78 3.07
N TRP A 253 -9.05 -3.21 1.81
CA TRP A 253 -9.87 -2.64 0.74
C TRP A 253 -10.83 -3.64 0.08
N ASN A 254 -10.97 -4.84 0.66
CA ASN A 254 -11.87 -5.89 0.17
C ASN A 254 -11.65 -6.20 -1.32
N ILE A 255 -10.38 -6.43 -1.69
CA ILE A 255 -10.00 -6.87 -3.02
C ILE A 255 -10.06 -8.39 -3.04
N ASP A 256 -10.48 -9.00 -4.15
CA ASP A 256 -10.43 -10.45 -4.33
C ASP A 256 -9.29 -10.81 -5.28
N PHE A 257 -8.09 -11.13 -4.76
CA PHE A 257 -7.00 -11.53 -5.65
C PHE A 257 -7.29 -12.86 -6.36
N GLU A 258 -8.01 -13.77 -5.71
CA GLU A 258 -8.33 -15.09 -6.23
C GLU A 258 -9.34 -15.01 -7.37
N GLY A 259 -10.43 -14.25 -7.21
CA GLY A 259 -11.45 -14.02 -8.22
C GLY A 259 -10.93 -13.30 -9.47
N TRP A 260 -9.85 -12.51 -9.33
CA TRP A 260 -9.13 -11.90 -10.45
C TRP A 260 -8.02 -12.79 -11.03
N GLU A 261 -7.84 -14.01 -10.51
CA GLU A 261 -6.80 -14.96 -10.90
C GLU A 261 -5.36 -14.41 -10.78
N ILE A 262 -5.12 -13.45 -9.88
CA ILE A 262 -3.82 -12.81 -9.69
C ILE A 262 -3.15 -13.36 -8.43
N LYS A 263 -2.05 -14.09 -8.60
CA LYS A 263 -1.26 -14.58 -7.46
C LYS A 263 -0.37 -13.47 -6.89
N LYS A 264 -0.32 -13.38 -5.56
CA LYS A 264 0.52 -12.41 -4.85
C LYS A 264 2.01 -12.56 -5.22
N GLU A 265 2.50 -13.78 -5.46
CA GLU A 265 3.88 -14.01 -5.92
C GLU A 265 4.19 -13.41 -7.28
N ASP A 266 3.22 -13.50 -8.20
CA ASP A 266 3.35 -12.95 -9.54
C ASP A 266 3.40 -11.42 -9.46
N LEU A 267 2.56 -10.82 -8.60
CA LEU A 267 2.54 -9.39 -8.36
C LEU A 267 3.84 -8.87 -7.70
N LEU A 268 4.44 -9.64 -6.78
CA LEU A 268 5.75 -9.32 -6.20
C LEU A 268 6.92 -9.59 -7.15
N ASN A 269 6.67 -10.30 -8.26
CA ASN A 269 7.65 -10.71 -9.25
C ASN A 269 8.79 -11.59 -8.69
N LEU A 270 8.50 -12.41 -7.68
CA LEU A 270 9.48 -13.21 -6.91
C LEU A 270 9.53 -14.70 -7.30
N ASN A 271 8.92 -15.09 -8.42
CA ASN A 271 8.84 -16.49 -8.86
C ASN A 271 10.18 -17.21 -9.05
N PHE A 272 11.28 -16.48 -9.20
CA PHE A 272 12.61 -17.06 -9.30
C PHE A 272 13.09 -17.70 -7.98
N LEU A 273 12.58 -17.25 -6.82
CA LEU A 273 12.93 -17.84 -5.52
C LEU A 273 12.43 -19.28 -5.37
N LYS A 274 11.28 -19.62 -5.96
CA LYS A 274 10.72 -20.99 -5.96
C LYS A 274 11.57 -21.99 -6.74
N LYS A 275 12.38 -21.52 -7.71
CA LYS A 275 13.26 -22.39 -8.51
C LYS A 275 14.45 -22.90 -7.69
N GLU A 276 14.82 -22.20 -6.62
CA GLU A 276 15.93 -22.60 -5.75
C GLU A 276 15.54 -23.74 -4.80
N THR A 277 14.29 -23.79 -4.33
CA THR A 277 13.83 -24.81 -3.37
C THR A 277 13.77 -26.23 -3.96
N ILE A 278 13.71 -26.35 -5.29
CA ILE A 278 13.65 -27.65 -6.00
C ILE A 278 15.06 -28.14 -6.37
N GLY A 279 16.09 -27.27 -6.31
CA GLY A 279 17.47 -27.58 -6.68
C GLY A 279 18.37 -28.10 -5.55
N GLU A 280 17.86 -28.17 -4.32
CA GLU A 280 18.59 -28.67 -3.12
C GLU A 280 18.08 -30.03 -2.63
N GLY A 281 17.30 -30.75 -3.46
CA GLY A 281 16.80 -32.11 -3.18
C GLY A 281 17.63 -33.22 -3.81
#